data_AF-A0A930ZFV3-F1
#
_entry.id   AF-A0A930ZFV3-F1
#
_cell.length_a   1.000
_cell.length_b   1.000
_cell.length_c   1.000
_cell.angle_alpha   90.00
_cell.angle_beta   90.00
_cell.angle_gamma   90.00
#
_symmetry.space_group_name_H-M   'P 1'
#
loop_
_entity.id
_entity.type
_entity.pdbx_description
1 polymer ?
#
loop_
_entity_poly.entity_id
_entity_poly.type
_entity_poly.pdbx_seq_one_letter_code
_entity_poly.pdbx_strand_id
1 'polypeptide(L)' 'MASVKALSLAAYLTWVIERLSQALRPQPRPIPAQIRQFEGIRPEVRLEITYHPAQSRQGYVFIPKDQYFRESERVLESL' A
#
# COMPACT_ATOMS: atom_id res chain seq x y z
N MET A 1 38.52 -23.93 -15.07
CA MET A 1 38.87 -22.49 -15.03
C MET A 1 37.74 -21.71 -15.68
N ALA A 2 37.02 -20.88 -14.93
CA ALA A 2 35.94 -20.08 -15.51
C ALA A 2 36.52 -19.15 -16.58
N SER A 3 35.88 -19.11 -17.75
CA SER A 3 36.30 -18.22 -18.84
C SER A 3 36.28 -16.78 -18.36
N VAL A 4 37.28 -15.98 -18.72
CA VAL A 4 37.39 -14.55 -18.36
C VAL A 4 36.10 -13.78 -18.73
N LYS A 5 35.42 -14.21 -19.80
CA LYS A 5 34.12 -13.67 -20.24
C LYS A 5 32.98 -13.92 -19.23
N ALA A 6 33.01 -15.06 -18.53
CA ALA A 6 32.01 -15.39 -17.52
C ALA A 6 32.21 -14.56 -16.25
N LEU A 7 33.47 -14.31 -15.86
CA LEU A 7 33.81 -13.43 -14.74
C LEU A 7 33.44 -11.97 -15.00
N SER A 8 33.71 -11.46 -16.21
CA SER A 8 33.30 -10.10 -16.59
C SER A 8 31.78 -9.95 -16.64
N LEU A 9 31.07 -10.97 -17.12
CA LEU A 9 29.60 -10.96 -17.14
C LEU A 9 29.02 -10.98 -15.72
N ALA A 10 29.56 -11.82 -14.84
CA ALA A 10 29.13 -11.88 -13.45
C ALA A 10 29.36 -10.53 -12.75
N ALA A 11 30.54 -9.92 -12.90
CA ALA A 11 30.85 -8.62 -12.32
C ALA A 11 29.90 -7.51 -12.84
N TYR A 12 29.61 -7.51 -14.14
CA TYR A 12 28.65 -6.58 -14.75
C TYR A 12 27.24 -6.75 -14.17
N LEU A 13 26.75 -7.99 -14.06
CA LEU A 13 25.44 -8.28 -13.51
C LEU A 13 25.34 -7.87 -12.04
N THR A 14 26.36 -8.15 -11.23
CA THR A 14 26.41 -7.72 -9.83
C THR A 14 26.34 -6.20 -9.71
N TRP A 15 27.08 -5.47 -10.55
CA TRP A 15 27.06 -4.01 -10.55
C TRP A 15 25.69 -3.44 -10.95
N VAL A 16 25.02 -4.04 -11.94
CA VAL A 16 23.66 -3.62 -12.35
C VAL A 16 22.65 -3.84 -11.22
N ILE A 17 22.70 -4.99 -10.54
CA ILE A 17 21.80 -5.32 -9.43
C ILE A 17 22.01 -4.35 -8.27
N GLU A 18 23.25 -4.08 -7.91
CA GLU A 18 23.60 -3.12 -6.85
C GLU A 18 23.03 -1.73 -7.16
N ARG A 19 23.19 -1.26 -8.40
CA ARG A 19 22.69 0.05 -8.83
C ARG A 19 21.16 0.11 -8.82
N LEU A 20 20.48 -0.98 -9.19
CA LEU A 20 19.01 -1.07 -9.12
C LEU A 20 18.53 -1.09 -7.66
N SER A 21 19.23 -1.79 -6.78
CA SER A 21 18.89 -1.83 -5.35
C SER A 21 19.02 -0.46 -4.68
N GLN A 22 20.00 0.36 -5.09
CA GLN A 22 20.15 1.72 -4.56
C GLN A 22 19.09 2.69 -5.10
N ALA A 23 18.64 2.49 -6.35
CA ALA A 23 17.56 3.28 -6.95
C ALA A 23 16.19 2.95 -6.34
N LEU A 24 15.98 1.69 -5.97
CA LEU A 24 14.83 1.23 -5.20
C LEU A 24 15.08 1.55 -3.73
N ARG A 25 14.94 2.84 -3.36
CA ARG A 25 14.84 3.21 -1.94
C ARG A 25 13.81 2.27 -1.30
N PRO A 26 14.15 1.54 -0.22
CA PRO A 26 13.17 0.72 0.47
C PRO A 26 12.11 1.66 1.00
N GLN A 27 11.02 1.80 0.27
CA GLN A 27 9.84 2.45 0.80
C GLN A 27 9.45 1.64 2.03
N PRO A 28 9.18 2.29 3.18
CA PRO A 28 8.65 1.57 4.32
C PRO A 28 7.48 0.73 3.82
N ARG A 29 7.47 -0.56 4.14
CA ARG A 29 6.33 -1.42 3.82
C ARG A 29 5.10 -0.67 4.31
N PRO A 30 4.08 -0.43 3.46
CA PRO A 30 2.91 0.29 3.91
C PRO A 30 2.38 -0.45 5.14
N ILE A 31 2.03 0.30 6.18
CA ILE A 31 1.46 -0.30 7.38
C ILE A 31 0.27 -1.14 6.89
N PRO A 32 0.08 -2.40 7.32
CA PRO A 32 -0.98 -3.27 6.79
C PRO A 32 -2.36 -2.61 6.77
N ALA A 33 -2.63 -1.70 7.71
CA ALA A 33 -3.84 -0.88 7.77
C ALA A 33 -4.03 0.09 6.58
N GLN A 34 -2.97 0.45 5.85
CA GLN A 34 -2.99 1.33 4.67
C GLN A 34 -3.25 0.57 3.36
N ILE A 35 -3.08 -0.75 3.34
CA ILE A 35 -3.36 -1.59 2.17
C ILE A 35 -4.64 -2.37 2.46
N ARG A 36 -5.80 -1.83 2.05
CA ARG A 36 -6.95 -2.72 1.83
C ARG A 36 -6.57 -3.64 0.68
N GLN A 37 -6.63 -4.95 0.90
CA GLN A 37 -6.81 -5.88 -0.21
C GLN A 37 -8.10 -5.44 -0.89
N PHE A 38 -7.97 -4.75 -2.02
CA PHE A 38 -9.11 -4.34 -2.82
C PHE A 38 -9.61 -5.58 -3.56
N GLU A 39 -10.24 -6.50 -2.83
CA GLU A 39 -11.15 -7.45 -3.45
C GLU A 39 -12.30 -6.60 -3.98
N GLY A 40 -12.43 -6.55 -5.31
CA GLY A 40 -13.24 -5.61 -6.09
C GLY A 40 -14.75 -5.75 -5.91
N ILE A 41 -15.23 -5.92 -4.69
CA ILE A 41 -16.63 -5.96 -4.31
C ILE A 41 -16.82 -4.78 -3.38
N ARG A 42 -17.39 -3.69 -3.90
CA ARG A 42 -17.94 -2.64 -3.03
C ARG A 42 -18.91 -3.37 -2.10
N PRO A 43 -18.65 -3.41 -0.77
CA PRO A 43 -19.55 -4.12 0.13
C PRO A 43 -20.94 -3.53 -0.08
N GLU A 44 -21.92 -4.42 -0.27
CA GLU A 44 -23.31 -4.00 -0.45
C GLU A 44 -23.72 -3.10 0.72
N VAL A 45 -24.43 -2.01 0.40
CA VAL A 45 -24.84 -1.04 1.42
C VAL A 45 -25.83 -1.74 2.35
N ARG A 46 -25.39 -2.00 3.58
CA ARG A 46 -26.23 -2.57 4.64
C ARG A 46 -26.97 -1.45 5.35
N LEU A 47 -28.29 -1.48 5.35
CA LEU A 47 -29.13 -0.48 6.04
C LEU A 47 -29.04 -0.56 7.57
N GLU A 48 -28.53 -1.66 8.09
CA GLU A 48 -28.33 -1.91 9.53
C GLU A 48 -27.19 -1.08 10.13
N ILE A 49 -26.34 -0.49 9.29
CA ILE A 49 -25.14 0.23 9.70
C ILE A 49 -25.33 1.72 9.40
N THR A 50 -24.92 2.58 10.33
CA THR A 50 -24.88 4.03 10.09
C THR A 50 -23.69 4.40 9.21
N TYR A 51 -23.87 5.32 8.26
CA TYR A 51 -22.80 5.82 7.40
C TYR A 51 -22.50 7.29 7.69
N HIS A 52 -21.22 7.66 7.56
CA HIS A 52 -20.77 9.03 7.53
C HIS A 52 -20.66 9.51 6.07
N PRO A 53 -21.30 10.62 5.69
CA PRO A 53 -21.15 11.20 4.37
C PRO A 53 -19.82 11.95 4.28
N ALA A 54 -18.96 11.57 3.34
CA ALA A 54 -17.69 12.24 3.07
C ALA A 54 -17.65 12.77 1.63
N GLN A 55 -17.05 13.94 1.44
CA GLN A 55 -16.88 14.52 0.11
C GLN A 55 -15.64 13.93 -0.57
N SER A 56 -15.82 13.47 -1.80
CA SER A 56 -14.74 12.99 -2.68
C SER A 56 -14.67 13.84 -3.96
N ARG A 57 -13.61 13.65 -4.75
CA ARG A 57 -13.46 14.30 -6.07
C ARG A 57 -14.59 13.97 -7.04
N GLN A 58 -15.31 12.87 -6.84
CA GLN A 58 -16.36 12.36 -7.73
C GLN A 58 -17.77 12.54 -7.15
N GLY A 59 -17.92 13.26 -6.03
CA GLY A 59 -19.19 13.43 -5.32
C GLY A 59 -19.13 12.90 -3.89
N TYR A 60 -20.28 12.60 -3.30
CA TYR A 60 -20.33 12.08 -1.94
C TYR A 60 -20.10 10.57 -1.89
N VAL A 61 -19.31 10.12 -0.91
CA VAL A 61 -19.10 8.72 -0.57
C VAL A 61 -19.59 8.44 0.85
N PHE A 62 -20.18 7.28 1.06
CA PHE A 62 -20.69 6.86 2.37
C PHE A 62 -19.70 5.91 3.02
N ILE A 63 -19.11 6.33 4.13
CA ILE A 63 -18.16 5.54 4.90
C ILE A 63 -18.92 4.86 6.04
N PRO A 64 -18.93 3.52 6.14
CA PRO A 64 -19.61 2.84 7.25
C PRO A 64 -18.97 3.21 8.58
N LYS A 65 -19.77 3.48 9.61
CA LYS A 65 -19.30 3.69 11.00
C LYS A 65 -18.98 2.36 11.69
N ASP A 66 -18.19 1.54 11.02
CA ASP A 66 -17.76 0.23 11.52
C ASP A 66 -16.65 0.37 12.59
N GLN A 67 -16.07 -0.76 13.00
CA GLN A 67 -14.99 -0.76 13.98
C GLN A 67 -13.77 0.05 13.50
N TYR A 68 -13.43 -0.03 12.21
CA TYR A 68 -12.29 0.68 11.64
C TYR A 68 -12.50 2.19 11.60
N PHE A 69 -13.72 2.65 11.31
CA PHE A 69 -14.08 4.07 11.40
C PHE A 69 -13.80 4.58 12.83
N ARG A 70 -14.27 3.86 13.85
CA ARG A 70 -14.04 4.25 15.25
C ARG A 70 -12.58 4.23 15.65
N GLU A 71 -11.81 3.25 15.18
CA GLU A 71 -10.37 3.19 15.43
C GLU A 71 -9.63 4.36 14.77
N SER A 72 -10.02 4.71 13.54
CA SER A 72 -9.44 5.85 12.82
C SER A 72 -9.75 7.17 13.51
N GLU A 73 -11.01 7.39 13.94
CA GLU A 73 -11.40 8.57 14.72
C GLU A 73 -10.57 8.70 16.00
N ARG A 74 -10.38 7.61 16.75
CA ARG A 74 -9.54 7.66 17.98
C ARG A 74 -8.09 8.02 17.69
N VAL A 75 -7.53 7.56 16.58
CA VAL A 75 -6.17 7.94 16.17
C VAL A 75 -6.14 9.43 15.81
N LEU A 76 -7.13 9.93 15.09
CA LEU A 76 -7.23 11.34 14.72
C LEU A 76 -7.41 12.25 15.93
N GLU A 77 -8.22 11.85 16.93
CA GLU A 77 -8.38 12.57 18.20
C GLU A 77 -7.08 12.68 19.01
N SER A 78 -6.12 11.79 18.76
CA SER A 78 -4.83 11.76 19.46
C SER A 78 -3.71 12.59 18.78
N LEU A 79 -4.00 13.21 17.62
CA LEU A 79 -3.09 14.08 16.87
C LEU A 79 -3.34 15.56 17.17
#